data_AF-A0ABC8ANY4-F1
#
_entry.id   AF-A0ABC8ANY4-F1
#
_cell.length_a   1.000
_cell.length_b   1.000
_cell.length_c   1.000
_cell.angle_alpha   90.00
_cell.angle_beta   90.00
_cell.angle_gamma   90.00
#
_symmetry.space_group_name_H-M   'P 1'
#
loop_
_entity.id
_entity.type
_entity.pdbx_description
1 polymer ?
#
loop_
_entity_poly.entity_id
_entity_poly.type
_entity_poly.pdbx_seq_one_letter_code
_entity_poly.pdbx_strand_id
1 'polypeptide(L)' 'MVVEVALLPDSLVGVHDSKSPTGPAHVFAPHAWDVFTEAVRSGKFDRA' A
#
# COMPACT_ATOMS: atom_id res chain seq x y z
N MET A 1 -16.53 -0.23 -0.81
CA MET A 1 -15.38 0.24 -0.01
C MET A 1 -14.29 -0.78 -0.23
N VAL A 2 -13.34 -0.45 -1.10
CA VAL A 2 -12.21 -1.28 -1.45
C VAL A 2 -10.95 -0.41 -1.44
N VAL A 3 -9.84 -1.03 -1.09
CA VAL A 3 -8.51 -0.45 -1.30
C VAL A 3 -7.99 -1.09 -2.58
N GLU A 4 -7.54 -0.26 -3.50
CA GLU A 4 -6.95 -0.70 -4.77
C GLU A 4 -5.43 -0.54 -4.72
N VAL A 5 -4.73 -1.49 -5.33
CA VAL A 5 -3.27 -1.51 -5.43
C VAL A 5 -2.87 -1.62 -6.89
N ALA A 6 -1.95 -0.77 -7.33
CA ALA A 6 -1.45 -0.75 -8.70
C ALA A 6 0.09 -0.77 -8.74
N LEU A 7 0.65 -1.54 -9.67
CA LEU A 7 2.06 -1.46 -10.02
C LEU A 7 2.25 -0.32 -11.02
N LEU A 8 3.11 0.62 -10.67
CA LEU A 8 3.43 1.82 -11.44
C LEU A 8 4.81 1.63 -12.13
N PRO A 9 5.18 2.52 -13.06
CA PRO A 9 6.55 2.57 -13.60
C PRO A 9 7.59 2.64 -12.47
N ASP A 10 8.82 2.24 -12.79
CA ASP A 10 9.93 2.15 -11.82
C ASP A 10 9.64 1.22 -10.62
N SER A 11 8.76 0.24 -10.83
CA SER A 11 8.36 -0.76 -9.82
C SER A 11 7.75 -0.15 -8.56
N LEU A 12 7.20 1.07 -8.66
CA LEU A 12 6.50 1.71 -7.56
C LEU A 12 5.14 1.05 -7.31
N VAL A 13 4.66 1.14 -6.06
CA VAL A 13 3.36 0.60 -5.67
C VAL A 13 2.44 1.74 -5.26
N GLY A 14 1.37 1.94 -6.01
CA GLY A 14 0.31 2.90 -5.69
C GLY A 14 -0.82 2.26 -4.91
N VAL A 15 -1.29 2.93 -3.86
CA VAL A 15 -2.42 2.51 -3.04
C VAL A 15 -3.45 3.63 -2.98
N HIS A 16 -4.71 3.29 -3.27
CA HIS A 16 -5.81 4.24 -3.33
C HIS A 16 -7.06 3.73 -2.61
N ASP A 17 -7.77 4.63 -1.93
CA ASP A 17 -9.09 4.34 -1.37
C ASP A 17 -10.18 4.74 -2.37
N SER A 18 -11.00 3.78 -2.79
CA SER A 18 -12.18 3.98 -3.66
C SER A 18 -13.11 5.13 -3.24
N LYS A 19 -13.13 5.52 -1.96
CA LYS A 19 -13.94 6.64 -1.44
C LYS A 19 -13.34 8.01 -1.69
N SER A 20 -12.07 8.07 -2.07
CA SER A 20 -11.37 9.33 -2.34
C SER A 20 -10.80 9.36 -3.76
N PRO A 21 -11.59 9.21 -4.84
CA PRO A 21 -11.10 9.08 -6.23
C PRO A 21 -10.12 10.18 -6.68
N THR A 22 -10.23 11.38 -6.11
CA THR A 22 -9.38 12.55 -6.40
C THR A 22 -8.36 12.86 -5.31
N GLY A 23 -8.32 12.05 -4.24
CA GLY A 23 -7.37 12.20 -3.15
C GLY A 23 -5.96 11.77 -3.55
N PRO A 24 -4.92 12.22 -2.82
CA PRO A 24 -3.54 11.85 -3.10
C PRO A 24 -3.35 10.33 -2.96
N ALA A 25 -2.84 9.68 -4.00
CA ALA A 25 -2.46 8.28 -3.94
C ALA A 25 -1.23 8.10 -3.04
N HIS A 26 -1.23 7.05 -2.22
CA HIS A 26 -0.05 6.68 -1.44
C HIS A 26 0.88 5.86 -2.33
N VAL A 27 2.07 6.41 -2.64
CA VAL A 27 3.07 5.75 -3.49
C VAL A 27 4.23 5.26 -2.64
N PHE A 28 4.56 3.98 -2.76
CA PHE A 28 5.64 3.33 -2.05
C PHE A 28 6.76 2.95 -3.03
N ALA A 29 8.00 3.09 -2.59
CA ALA A 29 9.13 2.42 -3.23
C ALA A 29 8.97 0.90 -3.07
N PRO A 30 9.42 0.08 -4.03
CA PRO A 30 9.24 -1.38 -3.98
C PRO A 30 9.77 -2.00 -2.69
N HIS A 31 10.98 -1.64 -2.26
CA HIS A 31 11.56 -2.16 -1.01
C HIS A 31 10.72 -1.80 0.23
N ALA A 32 10.09 -0.63 0.26
CA ALA A 32 9.28 -0.19 1.38
C ALA A 32 7.95 -0.97 1.42
N TRP A 33 7.39 -1.28 0.24
CA TRP A 33 6.22 -2.13 0.13
C TRP A 33 6.51 -3.56 0.60
N ASP A 34 7.65 -4.14 0.20
CA ASP A 34 8.06 -5.48 0.65
C ASP A 34 8.18 -5.55 2.18
N VAL A 35 8.92 -4.62 2.79
CA VAL A 35 9.06 -4.52 4.25
C VAL A 35 7.71 -4.34 4.94
N PHE A 36 6.82 -3.53 4.37
CA PHE A 36 5.47 -3.34 4.90
C PHE A 36 4.67 -4.65 4.89
N THR A 37 4.64 -5.36 3.77
CA THR A 37 3.88 -6.61 3.66
C THR A 37 4.43 -7.72 4.54
N GLU A 38 5.75 -7.82 4.71
CA GLU A 38 6.37 -8.73 5.67
C GLU A 38 5.98 -8.39 7.11
N ALA A 39 5.97 -7.11 7.48
CA ALA A 39 5.53 -6.67 8.81
C ALA A 39 4.03 -6.94 9.06
N VAL A 40 3.18 -6.81 8.04
CA VAL A 40 1.76 -7.19 8.13
C VAL A 40 1.64 -8.70 8.34
N ARG A 41 2.35 -9.51 7.56
CA ARG A 41 2.34 -10.98 7.68
C ARG A 41 2.85 -11.46 9.03
N SER A 42 3.81 -10.75 9.63
CA SER A 42 4.34 -11.06 10.95
C SER A 42 3.42 -10.62 12.09
N GLY A 43 2.24 -10.05 11.82
CA GLY A 43 1.32 -9.53 12.83
C GLY A 43 1.84 -8.30 13.58
N LYS A 44 2.84 -7.58 13.04
CA LYS A 44 3.47 -6.43 13.72
C LYS A 44 2.47 -5.33 14.07
N PHE A 45 1.42 -5.20 13.26
CA PHE A 45 0.40 -4.17 13.39
C PHE A 45 -0.90 -4.68 14.01
N ASP A 46 -0.95 -5.95 14.42
CA ASP A 46 -2.12 -6.49 15.10
C ASP A 46 -2.29 -5.79 16.44
N ARG A 47 -3.51 -5.32 16.71
CA ARG A 47 -3.84 -4.66 17.96
C ARG A 47 -4.30 -5.72 18.96
N ALA A 48 -3.76 -5.66 20.18
CA ALA A 48 -4.17 -6.51 21.29
C ALA A 48 -5.66 -6.33 21.65
#